data_AF-A0A8S1E7P6-F1
#
_entry.id   AF-A0A8S1E7P6-F1
#
_cell.length_a   1.000
_cell.length_b   1.000
_cell.length_c   1.000
_cell.angle_alpha   90.00
_cell.angle_beta   90.00
_cell.angle_gamma   90.00
#
_symmetry.space_group_name_H-M   'P 1'
#
loop_
_entity.id
_entity.type
_entity.pdbx_description
1 polymer ?
#
loop_
_entity_poly.entity_id
_entity_poly.type
_entity_poly.pdbx_seq_one_letter_code
_entity_poly.pdbx_strand_id
1 'polypeptide(L)'
;MEGEHSVLATMAPTIPGFAAKEMSLLDYSIFCALMLVSTLIGVYFAFFAKQKQNNTAEYLMGGKNMAIFPITMSLIASYISGVSMLGVPAEIYTYGTQYAAVLISEALVCFVTAFVFMPVFYKLQLYSSFEYLLLRYDSSVRLLLSVLYCIMTLTYTPLIIYTPALAFSQVSGASLNVIAPITCAICIFYTSLGGLRAVVWTDTLQSFSMIAGVLVVTILGTFDVGGIGVVMERAANSDRLEFFNLDPNPLVRHTFWTVTIGNFFMWLAHLAANQAILQRCLALPTIAKAKRALVSLAIGTLIFAALSIYCGLVIYAKYHDCDPVHTQVIRKVDQILPFTVMDVANIPGFPGLFIAGVFSAALSSMSTNLNALSGVILQDFIKPCLRGRQMSEKTASNTMKMIVVIAGTFCTAMVFVVDQLGAIIQLSRTVSGVTAGAMLGIFVLGMMVPWINARGALIGGICSLFVAGWVAVGSQRAIAGGSLRFQTKPMSVDGCSYAFPPSNSTINEQAIEEAFWVFRISYLYLTVIGFTTMVLIATLVTLITGPNDPRKVHRDLLSPLVHRFLPEPDKSEQPIAETLLVNETVGRNDLCERTRRYLSLSLLEKSRLQSCCRVSCIKSRTYSRRL
;
A
#
# COMPACT_ATOMS: atom_id res chain seq x y z
N MET A 1 -16.56 34.51 16.46
CA MET A 1 -17.77 33.86 15.91
C MET A 1 -17.31 32.71 15.01
N GLU A 2 -16.66 31.70 15.57
CA GLU A 2 -15.96 30.61 14.84
C GLU A 2 -16.36 29.21 15.34
N GLY A 3 -17.43 29.09 16.14
CA GLY A 3 -17.79 27.84 16.84
C GLY A 3 -18.91 27.01 16.21
N GLU A 4 -19.73 27.57 15.31
CA GLU A 4 -20.96 26.90 14.84
C GLU A 4 -20.88 26.27 13.44
N HIS A 5 -19.80 26.48 12.70
CA HIS A 5 -19.63 25.89 11.35
C HIS A 5 -19.13 24.43 11.35
N SER A 6 -18.80 23.83 12.50
CA SER A 6 -18.22 22.47 12.56
C SER A 6 -19.23 21.35 12.81
N VAL A 7 -20.50 21.66 13.14
CA VAL A 7 -21.48 20.63 13.59
C VAL A 7 -22.56 20.34 12.53
N LEU A 8 -22.74 21.19 11.52
CA LEU A 8 -23.70 20.98 10.41
C LEU A 8 -23.07 20.26 9.18
N ALA A 9 -21.81 19.87 9.26
CA ALA A 9 -21.03 19.43 8.11
C ALA A 9 -21.19 17.93 7.73
N THR A 10 -22.15 17.17 8.27
CA THR A 10 -22.23 15.71 8.03
C THR A 10 -23.52 15.20 7.37
N MET A 11 -24.49 16.06 7.10
CA MET A 11 -25.65 15.67 6.29
C MET A 11 -25.42 16.15 4.86
N ALA A 12 -25.64 15.28 3.86
CA ALA A 12 -25.87 15.75 2.49
C ALA A 12 -26.90 16.88 2.58
N PRO A 13 -26.72 18.02 1.89
CA PRO A 13 -27.77 19.02 1.83
C PRO A 13 -29.05 18.29 1.41
N THR A 14 -30.10 18.39 2.21
CA THR A 14 -31.41 17.82 1.87
C THR A 14 -31.91 18.59 0.66
N ILE A 15 -31.53 18.11 -0.51
CA ILE A 15 -31.92 18.70 -1.79
C ILE A 15 -33.44 18.49 -1.92
N PRO A 16 -34.24 19.58 -1.97
CA PRO A 16 -35.68 19.46 -2.05
C PRO A 16 -36.08 18.63 -3.28
N GLY A 17 -36.81 17.52 -3.04
CA GLY A 17 -37.25 16.59 -4.10
C GLY A 17 -36.34 15.39 -4.34
N PHE A 18 -35.15 15.32 -3.71
CA PHE A 18 -34.29 14.14 -3.76
C PHE A 18 -34.48 13.25 -2.51
N ALA A 19 -35.12 12.10 -2.68
CA ALA A 19 -35.28 11.11 -1.60
C ALA A 19 -34.14 10.08 -1.67
N ALA A 20 -33.10 10.26 -0.87
CA ALA A 20 -32.02 9.27 -0.75
C ALA A 20 -32.56 7.98 -0.12
N LYS A 21 -32.31 6.83 -0.76
CA LYS A 21 -32.63 5.53 -0.19
C LYS A 21 -31.61 5.21 0.92
N GLU A 22 -32.09 4.92 2.12
CA GLU A 22 -31.25 4.52 3.26
C GLU A 22 -31.12 3.00 3.36
N MET A 23 -30.08 2.54 4.07
CA MET A 23 -29.91 1.11 4.37
C MET A 23 -31.06 0.56 5.21
N SER A 24 -31.60 -0.58 4.81
CA SER A 24 -32.63 -1.30 5.57
C SER A 24 -32.03 -2.06 6.76
N LEU A 25 -32.88 -2.51 7.69
CA LEU A 25 -32.46 -3.36 8.82
C LEU A 25 -31.77 -4.66 8.35
N LEU A 26 -32.21 -5.22 7.22
CA LEU A 26 -31.59 -6.40 6.63
C LEU A 26 -30.16 -6.11 6.15
N ASP A 27 -29.93 -4.93 5.57
CA ASP A 27 -28.60 -4.50 5.12
C ASP A 27 -27.63 -4.40 6.30
N TYR A 28 -28.05 -3.74 7.38
CA TYR A 28 -27.27 -3.68 8.62
C TYR A 28 -27.00 -5.07 9.20
N SER A 29 -27.99 -5.97 9.15
CA SER A 29 -27.85 -7.34 9.68
C SER A 29 -26.81 -8.15 8.90
N ILE A 30 -26.82 -8.07 7.57
CA ILE A 30 -25.83 -8.75 6.70
C ILE A 30 -24.43 -8.15 6.91
N PHE A 31 -24.33 -6.83 6.97
CA PHE A 31 -23.09 -6.14 7.26
C PHE A 31 -22.47 -6.59 8.59
N CYS A 32 -23.25 -6.54 9.68
CA CYS A 32 -22.82 -6.95 11.01
C CYS A 32 -22.45 -8.44 11.05
N ALA A 33 -23.21 -9.31 10.39
CA ALA A 33 -22.92 -10.74 10.33
C ALA A 33 -21.55 -11.02 9.67
N LEU A 34 -21.24 -10.36 8.54
CA LEU A 34 -19.95 -10.52 7.86
C LEU A 34 -18.77 -9.99 8.69
N MET A 35 -18.95 -8.86 9.38
CA MET A 35 -17.94 -8.32 10.29
C MET A 35 -17.73 -9.23 11.51
N LEU A 36 -18.80 -9.83 12.04
CA LEU A 36 -18.73 -10.78 13.14
C LEU A 36 -17.99 -12.05 12.72
N VAL A 37 -18.30 -12.64 11.56
CA VAL A 37 -17.59 -13.83 11.03
C VAL A 37 -16.10 -13.56 10.90
N SER A 38 -15.71 -12.40 10.39
CA SER A 38 -14.30 -12.00 10.26
C SER A 38 -13.60 -11.94 11.62
N THR A 39 -14.26 -11.37 12.62
CA THR A 39 -13.76 -11.30 14.00
C THR A 39 -13.64 -12.70 14.62
N LEU A 40 -14.65 -13.56 14.41
CA LEU A 40 -14.67 -14.93 14.92
C LEU A 40 -13.54 -15.79 14.35
N ILE A 41 -13.18 -15.62 13.07
CA ILE A 41 -12.02 -16.29 12.47
C ILE A 41 -10.73 -15.88 13.21
N GLY A 42 -10.56 -14.58 13.49
CA GLY A 42 -9.42 -14.10 14.27
C GLY A 42 -9.36 -14.69 15.69
N VAL A 43 -10.50 -14.70 16.39
CA VAL A 43 -10.64 -15.32 17.72
C VAL A 43 -10.36 -16.82 17.68
N TYR A 44 -10.83 -17.52 16.65
CA TYR A 44 -10.56 -18.95 16.45
C TYR A 44 -9.07 -19.22 16.36
N PHE A 45 -8.34 -18.48 15.51
CA PHE A 45 -6.89 -18.66 15.37
C PHE A 45 -6.10 -18.21 16.60
N ALA A 46 -6.64 -17.30 17.40
CA ALA A 46 -6.02 -16.84 18.63
C ALA A 46 -6.12 -17.87 19.78
N PHE A 47 -7.30 -18.48 19.97
CA PHE A 47 -7.58 -19.30 21.16
C PHE A 47 -7.73 -20.79 20.88
N PHE A 48 -8.27 -21.16 19.72
CA PHE A 48 -8.70 -22.53 19.41
C PHE A 48 -7.82 -23.25 18.38
N ALA A 49 -6.96 -22.52 17.65
CA ALA A 49 -6.05 -23.16 16.72
C ALA A 49 -5.02 -24.06 17.44
N LYS A 50 -4.79 -25.24 16.85
CA LYS A 50 -3.83 -26.23 17.38
C LYS A 50 -2.40 -25.68 17.50
N GLN A 51 -2.01 -24.76 16.62
CA GLN A 51 -0.72 -24.06 16.68
C GLN A 51 -0.92 -22.65 17.24
N LYS A 52 -0.38 -22.42 18.45
CA LYS A 52 -0.48 -21.13 19.13
C LYS A 52 0.48 -20.11 18.51
N GLN A 53 0.01 -18.88 18.40
CA GLN A 53 0.72 -17.71 17.85
C GLN A 53 1.78 -17.13 18.83
N ASN A 54 2.49 -18.00 19.56
CA ASN A 54 3.39 -17.64 20.65
C ASN A 54 4.85 -17.46 20.20
N ASN A 55 5.15 -17.72 18.92
CA ASN A 55 6.47 -17.52 18.35
C ASN A 55 6.40 -16.66 17.08
N THR A 56 7.53 -16.05 16.74
CA THR A 56 7.65 -15.06 15.66
C THR A 56 7.43 -15.68 14.28
N ALA A 57 7.88 -16.92 14.08
CA ALA A 57 7.73 -17.63 12.81
C ALA A 57 6.26 -17.96 12.50
N GLU A 58 5.50 -18.35 13.51
CA GLU A 58 4.08 -18.64 13.39
C GLU A 58 3.29 -17.33 13.21
N TYR A 59 3.56 -16.31 14.03
CA TYR A 59 2.86 -15.03 13.96
C TYR A 59 3.10 -14.29 12.64
N LEU A 60 4.35 -14.20 12.18
CA LEU A 60 4.71 -13.47 10.96
C LEU A 60 4.57 -14.31 9.69
N MET A 61 4.93 -15.59 9.70
CA MET A 61 5.05 -16.39 8.47
C MET A 61 4.08 -17.58 8.42
N GLY A 62 3.19 -17.73 9.40
CA GLY A 62 2.24 -18.86 9.45
C GLY A 62 2.93 -20.23 9.46
N GLY A 63 4.17 -20.29 9.95
CA GLY A 63 4.99 -21.50 9.98
C GLY A 63 5.54 -21.94 8.61
N LYS A 64 5.49 -21.08 7.58
CA LYS A 64 6.01 -21.34 6.22
C LYS A 64 5.44 -22.59 5.53
N ASN A 65 4.24 -23.00 5.93
CA ASN A 65 3.54 -24.16 5.37
C ASN A 65 2.10 -23.83 4.98
N MET A 66 1.88 -22.60 4.53
CA MET A 66 0.54 -22.13 4.14
C MET A 66 0.09 -22.76 2.83
N ALA A 67 -1.22 -22.97 2.68
CA ALA A 67 -1.82 -23.39 1.42
C ALA A 67 -1.77 -22.26 0.40
N ILE A 68 -1.64 -22.62 -0.89
CA ILE A 68 -1.53 -21.64 -1.98
C ILE A 68 -2.81 -20.80 -2.14
N PHE A 69 -3.99 -21.43 -2.06
CA PHE A 69 -5.25 -20.77 -2.32
C PHE A 69 -5.52 -19.60 -1.35
N PRO A 70 -5.46 -19.77 -0.01
CA PRO A 70 -5.66 -18.65 0.91
C PRO A 70 -4.64 -17.53 0.74
N ILE A 71 -3.36 -17.88 0.50
CA ILE A 71 -2.31 -16.88 0.27
C ILE A 71 -2.59 -16.06 -0.99
N THR A 72 -2.97 -16.71 -2.09
CA THR A 72 -3.34 -16.02 -3.33
C THR A 72 -4.55 -15.11 -3.12
N MET A 73 -5.62 -15.58 -2.48
CA MET A 73 -6.80 -14.75 -2.22
C MET A 73 -6.46 -13.56 -1.32
N SER A 74 -5.61 -13.77 -0.32
CA SER A 74 -5.11 -12.71 0.57
C SER A 74 -4.24 -11.68 -0.16
N LEU A 75 -3.37 -12.11 -1.07
CA LEU A 75 -2.60 -11.21 -1.94
C LEU A 75 -3.52 -10.39 -2.86
N ILE A 76 -4.52 -11.02 -3.48
CA ILE A 76 -5.49 -10.38 -4.35
C ILE A 76 -6.32 -9.35 -3.55
N ALA A 77 -6.86 -9.75 -2.39
CA ALA A 77 -7.66 -8.88 -1.52
C ALA A 77 -6.87 -7.66 -1.03
N SER A 78 -5.62 -7.87 -0.61
CA SER A 78 -4.73 -6.78 -0.20
C SER A 78 -4.41 -5.80 -1.33
N TYR A 79 -4.37 -6.26 -2.58
CA TYR A 79 -4.18 -5.37 -3.73
C TYR A 79 -5.44 -4.57 -4.04
N ILE A 80 -6.57 -5.26 -4.14
CA ILE A 80 -7.85 -4.68 -4.55
C ILE A 80 -8.35 -3.63 -3.55
N SER A 81 -7.85 -3.58 -2.31
CA SER A 81 -7.96 -2.51 -1.29
C SER A 81 -9.11 -1.50 -1.42
N GLY A 82 -9.78 -1.09 -0.34
CA GLY A 82 -10.90 -0.13 -0.43
C GLY A 82 -10.65 1.07 -1.37
N VAL A 83 -9.42 1.60 -1.35
CA VAL A 83 -8.91 2.65 -2.27
C VAL A 83 -9.12 2.31 -3.74
N SER A 84 -8.71 1.13 -4.23
CA SER A 84 -8.88 0.81 -5.66
C SER A 84 -10.31 0.37 -5.99
N MET A 85 -11.01 -0.28 -5.06
CA MET A 85 -12.42 -0.65 -5.23
C MET A 85 -13.34 0.55 -5.47
N LEU A 86 -13.19 1.64 -4.70
CA LEU A 86 -14.00 2.86 -4.88
C LEU A 86 -13.36 3.86 -5.84
N GLY A 87 -12.04 3.98 -5.79
CA GLY A 87 -11.31 5.01 -6.51
C GLY A 87 -11.18 4.76 -8.00
N VAL A 88 -11.03 3.50 -8.46
CA VAL A 88 -10.94 3.22 -9.91
C VAL A 88 -12.24 3.57 -10.64
N PRO A 89 -13.43 3.15 -10.18
CA PRO A 89 -14.68 3.57 -10.82
C PRO A 89 -14.87 5.09 -10.84
N ALA A 90 -14.54 5.79 -9.74
CA ALA A 90 -14.58 7.24 -9.64
C ALA A 90 -13.62 7.94 -10.63
N GLU A 91 -12.42 7.36 -10.81
CA GLU A 91 -11.43 7.82 -11.78
C GLU A 91 -11.95 7.72 -13.21
N ILE A 92 -12.53 6.58 -13.59
CA ILE A 92 -13.09 6.38 -14.94
C ILE A 92 -14.31 7.26 -15.18
N TYR A 93 -15.17 7.43 -14.18
CA TYR A 93 -16.32 8.34 -14.25
C TYR A 93 -15.90 9.77 -14.62
N THR A 94 -14.84 10.26 -13.97
CA THR A 94 -14.40 11.66 -14.04
C THR A 94 -13.49 11.95 -15.23
N TYR A 95 -12.56 11.05 -15.53
CA TYR A 95 -11.46 11.29 -16.49
C TYR A 95 -11.47 10.34 -17.70
N GLY A 96 -12.30 9.29 -17.69
CA GLY A 96 -12.40 8.32 -18.78
C GLY A 96 -11.41 7.16 -18.70
N THR A 97 -11.29 6.39 -19.78
CA THR A 97 -10.58 5.10 -19.81
C THR A 97 -9.07 5.18 -19.97
N GLN A 98 -8.46 6.37 -19.95
CA GLN A 98 -7.00 6.51 -20.10
C GLN A 98 -6.25 5.72 -19.01
N TYR A 99 -6.82 5.64 -17.80
CA TYR A 99 -6.29 4.86 -16.70
C TYR A 99 -6.24 3.34 -16.98
N ALA A 100 -7.02 2.81 -17.93
CA ALA A 100 -7.06 1.38 -18.26
C ALA A 100 -5.74 0.81 -18.79
N ALA A 101 -4.82 1.66 -19.26
CA ALA A 101 -3.47 1.26 -19.64
C ALA A 101 -2.67 0.63 -18.47
N VAL A 102 -3.12 0.83 -17.22
CA VAL A 102 -2.61 0.19 -16.00
C VAL A 102 -2.50 -1.34 -16.10
N LEU A 103 -3.41 -1.97 -16.85
CA LEU A 103 -3.50 -3.43 -17.04
C LEU A 103 -2.24 -4.00 -17.68
N ILE A 104 -1.60 -3.26 -18.58
CA ILE A 104 -0.37 -3.72 -19.27
C ILE A 104 0.78 -3.83 -18.27
N SER A 105 0.92 -2.82 -17.41
CA SER A 105 1.94 -2.79 -16.36
C SER A 105 1.72 -3.88 -15.32
N GLU A 106 0.44 -4.18 -15.02
CA GLU A 106 0.07 -5.23 -14.08
C GLU A 106 0.44 -6.65 -14.54
N ALA A 107 0.42 -6.93 -15.84
CA ALA A 107 0.92 -8.22 -16.32
C ALA A 107 2.46 -8.32 -16.16
N LEU A 108 3.17 -7.24 -16.50
CA LEU A 108 4.64 -7.24 -16.63
C LEU A 108 5.36 -7.33 -15.28
N VAL A 109 4.90 -6.61 -14.26
CA VAL A 109 5.58 -6.55 -12.95
C VAL A 109 5.50 -7.88 -12.20
N CYS A 110 4.39 -8.63 -12.29
CA CYS A 110 4.30 -9.95 -11.67
C CYS A 110 5.35 -10.90 -12.24
N PHE A 111 5.58 -10.84 -13.56
CA PHE A 111 6.66 -11.57 -14.21
C PHE A 111 8.03 -11.13 -13.68
N VAL A 112 8.33 -9.83 -13.68
CA VAL A 112 9.60 -9.30 -13.17
C VAL A 112 9.83 -9.72 -11.71
N THR A 113 8.82 -9.63 -10.86
CA THR A 113 8.94 -10.01 -9.44
C THR A 113 9.22 -11.49 -9.26
N ALA A 114 8.53 -12.35 -10.02
CA ALA A 114 8.67 -13.80 -9.92
C ALA A 114 10.06 -14.30 -10.34
N PHE A 115 10.71 -13.63 -11.30
CA PHE A 115 12.00 -14.07 -11.86
C PHE A 115 13.20 -13.28 -11.33
N VAL A 116 13.05 -11.99 -11.02
CA VAL A 116 14.14 -11.15 -10.53
C VAL A 116 14.25 -11.22 -9.02
N PHE A 117 13.19 -10.88 -8.28
CA PHE A 117 13.26 -10.65 -6.83
C PHE A 117 12.99 -11.92 -6.02
N MET A 118 11.95 -12.67 -6.40
CA MET A 118 11.49 -13.83 -5.63
C MET A 118 12.56 -14.91 -5.40
N PRO A 119 13.44 -15.26 -6.37
CA PRO A 119 14.48 -16.26 -6.13
C PRO A 119 15.46 -15.88 -5.01
N VAL A 120 15.80 -14.59 -4.90
CA VAL A 120 16.71 -14.08 -3.87
C VAL A 120 16.06 -14.17 -2.50
N PHE A 121 14.88 -13.56 -2.32
CA PHE A 121 14.19 -13.59 -1.03
C PHE A 121 13.82 -15.00 -0.58
N TYR A 122 13.37 -15.84 -1.52
CA TYR A 122 13.00 -17.21 -1.21
C TYR A 122 14.21 -18.06 -0.80
N LYS A 123 15.41 -17.78 -1.32
CA LYS A 123 16.63 -18.48 -0.89
C LYS A 123 17.07 -18.04 0.51
N LEU A 124 16.97 -16.75 0.82
CA LEU A 124 17.44 -16.17 2.08
C LEU A 124 16.50 -16.39 3.26
N GLN A 125 15.19 -16.54 3.02
CA GLN A 125 14.20 -16.91 4.07
C GLN A 125 14.13 -15.97 5.28
N LEU A 126 14.47 -14.69 5.09
CA LEU A 126 14.55 -13.65 6.12
C LEU A 126 13.18 -13.25 6.65
N TYR A 127 13.12 -12.79 7.91
CA TYR A 127 11.88 -12.27 8.50
C TYR A 127 11.56 -10.85 8.03
N SER A 128 12.58 -10.01 7.91
CA SER A 128 12.50 -8.67 7.33
C SER A 128 13.21 -8.67 5.98
N SER A 129 12.57 -8.17 4.94
CA SER A 129 13.21 -7.96 3.63
C SER A 129 14.36 -6.96 3.72
N PHE A 130 14.39 -6.09 4.73
CA PHE A 130 15.46 -5.11 4.93
C PHE A 130 16.74 -5.72 5.52
N GLU A 131 16.66 -6.91 6.11
CA GLU A 131 17.84 -7.66 6.55
C GLU A 131 18.73 -8.05 5.36
N TYR A 132 18.15 -8.26 4.17
CA TYR A 132 18.90 -8.42 2.93
C TYR A 132 19.89 -7.26 2.70
N LEU A 133 19.49 -6.03 3.03
CA LEU A 133 20.31 -4.84 2.80
C LEU A 133 21.47 -4.75 3.78
N LEU A 134 21.34 -5.32 4.98
CA LEU A 134 22.46 -5.48 5.90
C LEU A 134 23.48 -6.47 5.33
N LEU A 135 23.02 -7.56 4.71
CA LEU A 135 23.91 -8.54 4.08
C LEU A 135 24.59 -7.99 2.82
N ARG A 136 23.86 -7.19 2.03
CA ARG A 136 24.35 -6.64 0.76
C ARG A 136 25.18 -5.37 0.93
N TYR A 137 24.84 -4.54 1.90
CA TYR A 137 25.44 -3.23 2.13
C TYR A 137 25.89 -3.12 3.59
N ASP A 138 25.14 -2.40 4.42
CA ASP A 138 25.46 -2.18 5.82
C ASP A 138 24.18 -1.87 6.64
N SER A 139 24.36 -1.68 7.95
CA SER A 139 23.29 -1.32 8.87
C SER A 139 22.62 0.03 8.55
N SER A 140 23.34 0.96 7.91
CA SER A 140 22.82 2.28 7.56
C SER A 140 21.75 2.18 6.47
N VAL A 141 22.02 1.41 5.42
CA VAL A 141 21.08 1.19 4.31
C VAL A 141 19.86 0.39 4.79
N ARG A 142 20.06 -0.63 5.65
CA ARG A 142 18.95 -1.33 6.31
C ARG A 142 18.06 -0.36 7.07
N LEU A 143 18.63 0.45 7.96
CA LEU A 143 17.86 1.39 8.79
C LEU A 143 17.08 2.40 7.93
N LEU A 144 17.71 2.95 6.88
CA LEU A 144 17.03 3.87 5.96
C LEU A 144 15.77 3.24 5.38
N LEU A 145 15.85 2.03 4.80
CA LEU A 145 14.69 1.40 4.17
C LEU A 145 13.64 0.95 5.19
N SER A 146 14.04 0.46 6.36
CA SER A 146 13.10 0.14 7.44
C SER A 146 12.31 1.39 7.87
N VAL A 147 12.97 2.56 7.99
CA VAL A 147 12.31 3.84 8.31
C VAL A 147 11.38 4.28 7.18
N LEU A 148 11.84 4.24 5.93
CA LEU A 148 11.01 4.60 4.76
C LEU A 148 9.76 3.73 4.67
N TYR A 149 9.89 2.43 4.91
CA TYR A 149 8.75 1.52 4.96
C TYR A 149 7.78 1.84 6.09
N CYS A 150 8.28 2.15 7.30
CA CYS A 150 7.43 2.58 8.41
C CYS A 150 6.66 3.86 8.07
N ILE A 151 7.32 4.87 7.51
CA ILE A 151 6.68 6.13 7.09
C ILE A 151 5.61 5.86 6.03
N MET A 152 5.96 5.11 4.98
CA MET A 152 5.03 4.73 3.92
C MET A 152 3.80 4.02 4.49
N THR A 153 4.01 3.05 5.38
CA THR A 153 2.92 2.25 5.95
C THR A 153 2.01 3.08 6.85
N LEU A 154 2.58 3.94 7.70
CA LEU A 154 1.84 4.81 8.62
C LEU A 154 1.08 5.94 7.92
N THR A 155 1.51 6.35 6.71
CA THR A 155 0.83 7.38 5.90
C THR A 155 -0.18 6.80 4.93
N TYR A 156 0.03 5.57 4.43
CA TYR A 156 -0.89 4.88 3.52
C TYR A 156 -2.06 4.19 4.24
N THR A 157 -1.83 3.60 5.41
CA THR A 157 -2.88 2.88 6.17
C THR A 157 -4.09 3.77 6.56
N PRO A 158 -3.92 5.05 6.93
CA PRO A 158 -5.05 5.97 7.14
C PRO A 158 -5.97 6.11 5.91
N LEU A 159 -5.42 6.14 4.70
CA LEU A 159 -6.20 6.20 3.45
C LEU A 159 -7.05 4.94 3.26
N ILE A 160 -6.48 3.78 3.59
CA ILE A 160 -7.20 2.51 3.57
C ILE A 160 -8.39 2.54 4.53
N ILE A 161 -8.23 3.09 5.74
CA ILE A 161 -9.30 3.18 6.74
C ILE A 161 -10.37 4.21 6.34
N TYR A 162 -9.95 5.32 5.75
CA TYR A 162 -10.84 6.38 5.32
C TYR A 162 -11.87 5.91 4.29
N THR A 163 -11.44 5.08 3.34
CA THR A 163 -12.26 4.66 2.20
C THR A 163 -13.57 3.94 2.58
N PRO A 164 -13.57 2.88 3.42
CA PRO A 164 -14.81 2.25 3.87
C PRO A 164 -15.65 3.17 4.77
N ALA A 165 -15.02 4.04 5.56
CA ALA A 165 -15.74 4.98 6.41
C ALA A 165 -16.51 6.02 5.57
N LEU A 166 -15.91 6.48 4.47
CA LEU A 166 -16.56 7.35 3.49
C LEU A 166 -17.75 6.65 2.81
N ALA A 167 -17.58 5.40 2.38
CA ALA A 167 -18.66 4.62 1.77
C ALA A 167 -19.84 4.40 2.73
N PHE A 168 -19.56 4.02 3.98
CA PHE A 168 -20.59 3.82 4.99
C PHE A 168 -21.31 5.12 5.35
N SER A 169 -20.55 6.21 5.49
CA SER A 169 -21.10 7.55 5.73
C SER A 169 -22.11 7.95 4.65
N GLN A 170 -21.81 7.66 3.38
CA GLN A 170 -22.70 8.00 2.26
C GLN A 170 -24.06 7.28 2.32
N VAL A 171 -24.08 6.03 2.80
CA VAL A 171 -25.30 5.18 2.76
C VAL A 171 -26.10 5.17 4.07
N SER A 172 -25.46 5.53 5.18
CA SER A 172 -26.07 5.53 6.53
C SER A 172 -26.30 6.92 7.11
N GLY A 173 -25.67 7.95 6.54
CA GLY A 173 -25.65 9.29 7.13
C GLY A 173 -24.83 9.40 8.42
N ALA A 174 -24.19 8.32 8.89
CA ALA A 174 -23.39 8.35 10.10
C ALA A 174 -22.08 9.12 9.90
N SER A 175 -21.65 9.82 10.94
CA SER A 175 -20.42 10.62 10.87
C SER A 175 -19.16 9.74 10.80
N LEU A 176 -18.19 10.18 9.99
CA LEU A 176 -16.85 9.58 9.89
C LEU A 176 -16.17 9.40 11.26
N ASN A 177 -16.44 10.31 12.20
CA ASN A 177 -15.92 10.31 13.57
C ASN A 177 -16.32 9.06 14.37
N VAL A 178 -17.46 8.43 14.05
CA VAL A 178 -17.93 7.21 14.73
C VAL A 178 -17.48 5.97 13.97
N ILE A 179 -17.59 5.98 12.64
CA ILE A 179 -17.34 4.80 11.81
C ILE A 179 -15.86 4.41 11.82
N ALA A 180 -14.95 5.37 11.66
CA ALA A 180 -13.52 5.09 11.53
C ALA A 180 -12.93 4.43 12.80
N PRO A 181 -13.15 4.94 14.04
CA PRO A 181 -12.65 4.29 15.24
C PRO A 181 -13.19 2.88 15.46
N ILE A 182 -14.48 2.64 15.21
CA ILE A 182 -15.10 1.31 15.39
C ILE A 182 -14.45 0.29 14.43
N THR A 183 -14.31 0.68 13.16
CA THR A 183 -13.69 -0.18 12.13
C THR A 183 -12.25 -0.52 12.49
N CYS A 184 -11.47 0.47 12.94
CA CYS A 184 -10.11 0.25 13.38
C CYS A 184 -10.03 -0.64 14.60
N ALA A 185 -10.92 -0.46 15.58
CA ALA A 185 -10.93 -1.28 16.80
C ALA A 185 -11.13 -2.76 16.46
N ILE A 186 -12.08 -3.07 15.57
CA ILE A 186 -12.30 -4.43 15.07
C ILE A 186 -11.03 -4.96 14.39
N CYS A 187 -10.44 -4.18 13.48
CA CYS A 187 -9.22 -4.58 12.77
C CYS A 187 -8.05 -4.89 13.70
N ILE A 188 -7.76 -3.96 14.61
CA ILE A 188 -6.66 -4.06 15.58
C ILE A 188 -6.86 -5.28 16.47
N PHE A 189 -8.10 -5.52 16.91
CA PHE A 189 -8.44 -6.65 17.77
C PHE A 189 -8.11 -7.99 17.09
N TYR A 190 -8.66 -8.27 15.91
CA TYR A 190 -8.41 -9.58 15.29
C TYR A 190 -6.98 -9.74 14.77
N THR A 191 -6.35 -8.64 14.32
CA THR A 191 -4.96 -8.66 13.80
C THR A 191 -3.96 -8.93 14.91
N SER A 192 -4.11 -8.25 16.06
CA SER A 192 -3.22 -8.46 17.21
C SER A 192 -3.32 -9.88 17.77
N LEU A 193 -4.51 -10.48 17.74
CA LEU A 193 -4.73 -11.82 18.29
C LEU A 193 -4.33 -12.96 17.35
N GLY A 194 -4.63 -12.84 16.05
CA GLY A 194 -4.60 -13.97 15.12
C GLY A 194 -3.34 -14.17 14.27
N GLY A 195 -2.49 -13.15 14.11
CA GLY A 195 -1.28 -13.22 13.28
C GLY A 195 -1.56 -13.48 11.79
N LEU A 196 -0.53 -13.81 11.00
CA LEU A 196 -0.65 -13.97 9.54
C LEU A 196 -1.73 -14.99 9.14
N ARG A 197 -1.88 -16.10 9.87
CA ARG A 197 -2.88 -17.13 9.53
C ARG A 197 -4.30 -16.60 9.58
N ALA A 198 -4.65 -15.89 10.65
CA ALA A 198 -5.96 -15.28 10.77
C ALA A 198 -6.19 -14.29 9.63
N VAL A 199 -5.23 -13.39 9.40
CA VAL A 199 -5.29 -12.38 8.34
C VAL A 199 -5.57 -13.04 6.99
N VAL A 200 -4.81 -14.07 6.63
CA VAL A 200 -4.97 -14.74 5.33
C VAL A 200 -6.33 -15.42 5.17
N TRP A 201 -6.86 -16.04 6.24
CA TRP A 201 -8.17 -16.69 6.18
C TRP A 201 -9.34 -15.70 6.22
N THR A 202 -9.24 -14.62 7.00
CA THR A 202 -10.22 -13.52 6.94
C THR A 202 -10.25 -12.93 5.55
N ASP A 203 -9.09 -12.64 4.96
CA ASP A 203 -8.97 -12.09 3.61
C ASP A 203 -9.62 -13.00 2.56
N THR A 204 -9.42 -14.31 2.70
CA THR A 204 -9.99 -15.29 1.76
C THR A 204 -11.51 -15.21 1.74
N LEU A 205 -12.15 -15.19 2.92
CA LEU A 205 -13.60 -15.06 3.03
C LEU A 205 -14.10 -13.69 2.54
N GLN A 206 -13.38 -12.64 2.93
CA GLN A 206 -13.67 -11.24 2.63
C GLN A 206 -13.52 -10.87 1.14
N SER A 207 -12.63 -11.55 0.41
CA SER A 207 -12.44 -11.31 -1.02
C SER A 207 -13.69 -11.62 -1.85
N PHE A 208 -14.52 -12.59 -1.42
CA PHE A 208 -15.75 -12.95 -2.13
C PHE A 208 -16.80 -11.85 -2.07
N SER A 209 -17.03 -11.23 -0.90
CA SER A 209 -17.99 -10.13 -0.77
C SER A 209 -17.56 -8.90 -1.56
N MET A 210 -16.26 -8.64 -1.60
CA MET A 210 -15.66 -7.53 -2.35
C MET A 210 -15.86 -7.69 -3.86
N ILE A 211 -15.56 -8.88 -4.43
CA ILE A 211 -15.79 -9.18 -5.85
C ILE A 211 -17.28 -9.18 -6.17
N ALA A 212 -18.12 -9.82 -5.34
CA ALA A 212 -19.56 -9.87 -5.53
C ALA A 212 -20.19 -8.47 -5.52
N GLY A 213 -19.74 -7.58 -4.63
CA GLY A 213 -20.22 -6.20 -4.53
C GLY A 213 -20.05 -5.43 -5.85
N VAL A 214 -18.83 -5.41 -6.41
CA VAL A 214 -18.58 -4.70 -7.69
C VAL A 214 -19.25 -5.42 -8.86
N LEU A 215 -19.25 -6.75 -8.88
CA LEU A 215 -19.83 -7.52 -9.98
C LEU A 215 -21.34 -7.27 -10.11
N VAL A 216 -22.08 -7.39 -8.99
CA VAL A 216 -23.54 -7.26 -9.00
C VAL A 216 -23.97 -5.83 -9.34
N VAL A 217 -23.35 -4.80 -8.76
CA VAL A 217 -23.72 -3.40 -9.08
C VAL A 217 -23.43 -3.08 -10.56
N THR A 218 -22.35 -3.62 -11.11
CA THR A 218 -22.01 -3.44 -12.53
C THR A 218 -23.02 -4.12 -13.46
N ILE A 219 -23.47 -5.33 -13.11
CA ILE A 219 -24.50 -6.06 -13.85
C ILE A 219 -25.84 -5.31 -13.79
N LEU A 220 -26.30 -4.96 -12.59
CA LEU A 220 -27.57 -4.26 -12.41
C LEU A 220 -27.56 -2.89 -13.08
N GLY A 221 -26.47 -2.13 -12.94
CA GLY A 221 -26.32 -0.84 -13.60
C GLY A 221 -26.31 -0.94 -15.12
N THR A 222 -25.70 -2.00 -15.67
CA THR A 222 -25.73 -2.25 -17.11
C THR A 222 -27.16 -2.48 -17.61
N PHE A 223 -27.96 -3.26 -16.88
CA PHE A 223 -29.36 -3.50 -17.25
C PHE A 223 -30.22 -2.25 -17.11
N ASP A 224 -30.02 -1.49 -16.04
CA ASP A 224 -30.76 -0.26 -15.77
C ASP A 224 -30.50 0.83 -16.83
N VAL A 225 -29.27 0.93 -17.33
CA VAL A 225 -28.91 1.83 -18.44
C VAL A 225 -29.50 1.40 -19.80
N GLY A 226 -29.93 0.14 -19.95
CA GLY A 226 -30.45 -0.42 -21.21
C GLY A 226 -29.48 -1.34 -21.96
N GLY A 227 -28.39 -1.77 -21.33
CA GLY A 227 -27.44 -2.76 -21.85
C GLY A 227 -26.06 -2.20 -22.20
N ILE A 228 -25.13 -3.11 -22.50
CA ILE A 228 -23.72 -2.79 -22.79
C ILE A 228 -23.59 -1.82 -23.99
N GLY A 229 -24.44 -1.98 -25.01
CA GLY A 229 -24.43 -1.11 -26.20
C GLY A 229 -24.60 0.37 -25.85
N VAL A 230 -25.59 0.68 -25.01
CA VAL A 230 -25.89 2.06 -24.57
C VAL A 230 -24.76 2.61 -23.70
N VAL A 231 -24.18 1.78 -22.82
CA VAL A 231 -23.02 2.18 -21.99
C VAL A 231 -21.85 2.61 -22.89
N MET A 232 -21.52 1.81 -23.90
CA MET A 232 -20.42 2.09 -24.81
C MET A 232 -20.71 3.29 -25.72
N GLU A 233 -21.96 3.44 -26.18
CA GLU A 233 -22.40 4.59 -26.98
C GLU A 233 -22.27 5.91 -26.22
N ARG A 234 -22.80 5.99 -24.99
CA ARG A 234 -22.70 7.19 -24.14
C ARG A 234 -21.24 7.52 -23.79
N ALA A 235 -20.43 6.50 -23.53
CA ALA A 235 -19.01 6.68 -23.27
C ALA A 235 -18.24 7.17 -24.51
N ALA A 236 -18.59 6.69 -25.71
CA ALA A 236 -18.00 7.13 -26.97
C ALA A 236 -18.38 8.58 -27.30
N ASN A 237 -19.66 8.93 -27.18
CA ASN A 237 -20.18 10.27 -27.49
C ASN A 237 -19.62 11.38 -26.60
N SER A 238 -18.98 11.02 -25.49
CA SER A 238 -18.43 11.96 -24.51
C SER A 238 -16.91 11.88 -24.38
N ASP A 239 -16.24 11.28 -25.38
CA ASP A 239 -14.77 11.13 -25.45
C ASP A 239 -14.16 10.47 -24.21
N ARG A 240 -14.89 9.56 -23.56
CA ARG A 240 -14.38 8.79 -22.41
C ARG A 240 -13.67 7.51 -22.81
N LEU A 241 -13.95 6.97 -24.00
CA LEU A 241 -13.27 5.80 -24.55
C LEU A 241 -11.92 6.19 -25.19
N GLU A 242 -10.97 6.56 -24.35
CA GLU A 242 -9.64 6.99 -24.76
C GLU A 242 -8.59 6.06 -24.13
N PHE A 243 -8.10 5.07 -24.88
CA PHE A 243 -7.10 4.12 -24.39
C PHE A 243 -5.66 4.51 -24.78
N PHE A 244 -5.49 5.09 -25.97
CA PHE A 244 -4.18 5.39 -26.57
C PHE A 244 -3.94 6.90 -26.71
N ASN A 245 -3.90 7.62 -25.60
CA ASN A 245 -3.32 8.96 -25.61
C ASN A 245 -1.78 8.85 -25.63
N LEU A 246 -1.19 8.95 -26.82
CA LEU A 246 0.25 8.76 -27.03
C LEU A 246 1.09 10.03 -26.82
N ASP A 247 0.53 11.09 -26.24
CA ASP A 247 1.28 12.31 -25.89
C ASP A 247 2.43 11.97 -24.91
N PRO A 248 3.70 12.21 -25.30
CA PRO A 248 4.85 11.95 -24.45
C PRO A 248 5.05 13.00 -23.34
N ASN A 249 4.25 14.07 -23.30
CA ASN A 249 4.39 15.14 -22.32
C ASN A 249 4.17 14.62 -20.88
N PRO A 250 5.19 14.65 -20.00
CA PRO A 250 5.10 14.14 -18.63
C PRO A 250 4.25 15.02 -17.69
N LEU A 251 3.86 16.21 -18.14
CA LEU A 251 3.01 17.15 -17.40
C LEU A 251 1.53 16.80 -17.51
N VAL A 252 1.14 16.05 -18.54
CA VAL A 252 -0.24 15.61 -18.70
C VAL A 252 -0.55 14.56 -17.63
N ARG A 253 -1.68 14.74 -16.94
CA ARG A 253 -2.09 13.90 -15.80
C ARG A 253 -2.02 12.42 -16.14
N HIS A 254 -2.73 11.99 -17.18
CA HIS A 254 -2.73 10.62 -17.71
C HIS A 254 -2.50 10.62 -19.22
N THR A 255 -1.53 9.83 -19.64
CA THR A 255 -1.25 9.43 -21.02
C THR A 255 -0.91 7.95 -20.99
N PHE A 256 -0.88 7.31 -22.16
CA PHE A 256 -0.44 5.93 -22.26
C PHE A 256 0.93 5.74 -21.57
N TRP A 257 1.86 6.68 -21.76
CA TRP A 257 3.20 6.63 -21.17
C TRP A 257 3.21 6.89 -19.66
N THR A 258 2.46 7.89 -19.18
CA THR A 258 2.46 8.21 -17.74
C THR A 258 1.81 7.09 -16.94
N VAL A 259 0.73 6.51 -17.46
CA VAL A 259 0.04 5.38 -16.84
C VAL A 259 0.86 4.11 -16.91
N THR A 260 1.35 3.71 -18.09
CA THR A 260 2.08 2.42 -18.22
C THR A 260 3.42 2.44 -17.48
N ILE A 261 4.28 3.42 -17.73
CA ILE A 261 5.62 3.48 -17.13
C ILE A 261 5.50 3.83 -15.65
N GLY A 262 4.70 4.84 -15.30
CA GLY A 262 4.51 5.26 -13.91
C GLY A 262 3.96 4.14 -13.04
N ASN A 263 2.91 3.46 -13.53
CA ASN A 263 2.34 2.33 -12.82
C ASN A 263 3.28 1.13 -12.77
N PHE A 264 4.09 0.87 -13.79
CA PHE A 264 5.08 -0.21 -13.75
C PHE A 264 6.05 -0.04 -12.57
N PHE A 265 6.69 1.12 -12.42
CA PHE A 265 7.64 1.33 -11.32
C PHE A 265 6.97 1.33 -9.95
N MET A 266 5.83 2.00 -9.82
CA MET A 266 5.09 2.04 -8.58
C MET A 266 4.61 0.67 -8.14
N TRP A 267 4.05 -0.11 -9.06
CA TRP A 267 3.56 -1.43 -8.74
C TRP A 267 4.70 -2.43 -8.54
N LEU A 268 5.81 -2.29 -9.27
CA LEU A 268 7.02 -3.06 -9.00
C LEU A 268 7.56 -2.80 -7.60
N ALA A 269 7.61 -1.54 -7.15
CA ALA A 269 7.98 -1.22 -5.78
C ALA A 269 7.03 -1.88 -4.77
N HIS A 270 5.73 -1.86 -5.05
CA HIS A 270 4.70 -2.41 -4.18
C HIS A 270 4.70 -3.95 -4.12
N LEU A 271 5.08 -4.64 -5.20
CA LEU A 271 5.09 -6.10 -5.24
C LEU A 271 6.45 -6.69 -4.85
N ALA A 272 7.55 -6.07 -5.29
CA ALA A 272 8.89 -6.61 -5.15
C ALA A 272 9.63 -6.16 -3.89
N ALA A 273 9.35 -4.96 -3.38
CA ALA A 273 10.07 -4.37 -2.25
C ALA A 273 9.20 -4.21 -0.98
N ASN A 274 7.89 -4.45 -1.07
CA ASN A 274 6.99 -4.34 0.08
C ASN A 274 7.07 -5.59 0.96
N GLN A 275 7.38 -5.37 2.24
CA GLN A 275 7.48 -6.43 3.25
C GLN A 275 6.21 -7.28 3.32
N ALA A 276 5.03 -6.68 3.29
CA ALA A 276 3.77 -7.38 3.45
C ALA A 276 3.52 -8.47 2.40
N ILE A 277 3.78 -8.13 1.13
CA ILE A 277 3.61 -9.05 0.01
C ILE A 277 4.67 -10.15 0.06
N LEU A 278 5.94 -9.77 0.25
CA LEU A 278 7.06 -10.72 0.34
C LEU A 278 6.83 -11.74 1.45
N GLN A 279 6.40 -11.29 2.63
CA GLN A 279 6.12 -12.14 3.79
C GLN A 279 5.08 -13.23 3.49
N ARG A 280 4.03 -12.93 2.73
CA ARG A 280 3.04 -13.93 2.29
C ARG A 280 3.59 -14.91 1.28
N CYS A 281 4.37 -14.44 0.30
CA CYS A 281 5.00 -15.32 -0.66
C CYS A 281 5.99 -16.29 0.02
N LEU A 282 6.71 -15.82 1.04
CA LEU A 282 7.65 -16.62 1.85
C LEU A 282 6.96 -17.56 2.85
N ALA A 283 5.66 -17.36 3.11
CA ALA A 283 4.86 -18.27 3.93
C ALA A 283 4.48 -19.58 3.20
N LEU A 284 4.71 -19.65 1.88
CA LEU A 284 4.49 -20.85 1.07
C LEU A 284 5.68 -21.81 1.19
N PRO A 285 5.46 -23.13 1.09
CA PRO A 285 6.51 -24.11 1.35
C PRO A 285 7.50 -24.31 0.19
N THR A 286 7.15 -23.92 -1.05
CA THR A 286 8.09 -23.98 -2.18
C THR A 286 8.07 -22.73 -3.05
N ILE A 287 9.22 -22.38 -3.65
CA ILE A 287 9.34 -21.25 -4.59
C ILE A 287 8.40 -21.39 -5.79
N ALA A 288 8.17 -22.62 -6.26
CA ALA A 288 7.24 -22.89 -7.35
C ALA A 288 5.79 -22.54 -6.96
N LYS A 289 5.41 -22.73 -5.69
CA LYS A 289 4.11 -22.26 -5.18
C LYS A 289 4.08 -20.74 -5.06
N ALA A 290 5.17 -20.10 -4.59
CA ALA A 290 5.27 -18.65 -4.52
C ALA A 290 5.14 -17.98 -5.90
N LYS A 291 5.82 -18.51 -6.93
CA LYS A 291 5.69 -18.04 -8.32
C LYS A 291 4.27 -18.23 -8.86
N ARG A 292 3.64 -19.38 -8.61
CA ARG A 292 2.24 -19.60 -8.99
C ARG A 292 1.29 -18.63 -8.30
N ALA A 293 1.51 -18.32 -7.02
CA ALA A 293 0.72 -17.32 -6.31
C ALA A 293 0.85 -15.91 -6.92
N LEU A 294 2.05 -15.51 -7.35
CA LEU A 294 2.27 -14.24 -8.06
C LEU A 294 1.58 -14.20 -9.44
N VAL A 295 1.55 -15.32 -10.16
CA VAL A 295 0.83 -15.41 -11.45
C VAL A 295 -0.69 -15.34 -11.21
N SER A 296 -1.20 -16.06 -10.22
CA SER A 296 -2.63 -15.99 -9.87
C SER A 296 -3.02 -14.60 -9.36
N LEU A 297 -2.12 -13.91 -8.64
CA LEU A 297 -2.30 -12.50 -8.29
C LEU A 297 -2.49 -11.66 -9.54
N ALA A 298 -1.58 -11.73 -10.51
CA ALA A 298 -1.69 -10.97 -11.77
C ALA A 298 -3.04 -11.19 -12.45
N ILE A 299 -3.47 -12.44 -12.59
CA ILE A 299 -4.77 -12.76 -13.22
C ILE A 299 -5.93 -12.16 -12.42
N GLY A 300 -5.92 -12.30 -11.09
CA GLY A 300 -6.97 -11.79 -10.22
C GLY A 300 -7.07 -10.27 -10.24
N THR A 301 -5.93 -9.56 -10.22
CA THR A 301 -5.92 -8.09 -10.26
C THR A 301 -6.36 -7.56 -11.62
N LEU A 302 -5.93 -8.21 -12.72
CA LEU A 302 -6.36 -7.83 -14.07
C LEU A 302 -7.88 -7.98 -14.26
N ILE A 303 -8.46 -9.09 -13.80
CA ILE A 303 -9.91 -9.31 -13.87
C ILE A 303 -10.66 -8.26 -13.07
N PHE A 304 -10.21 -8.01 -11.83
CA PHE A 304 -10.88 -7.03 -10.97
C PHE A 304 -10.74 -5.60 -11.52
N ALA A 305 -9.54 -5.21 -11.97
CA ALA A 305 -9.30 -3.89 -12.54
C ALA A 305 -10.16 -3.67 -13.80
N ALA A 306 -10.26 -4.66 -14.70
CA ALA A 306 -11.15 -4.59 -15.86
C ALA A 306 -12.62 -4.43 -15.45
N LEU A 307 -13.07 -5.17 -14.43
CA LEU A 307 -14.42 -5.06 -13.88
C LEU A 307 -14.67 -3.66 -13.29
N SER A 308 -13.74 -3.12 -12.50
CA SER A 308 -13.84 -1.78 -11.92
C SER A 308 -13.81 -0.68 -12.98
N ILE A 309 -13.04 -0.84 -14.06
CA ILE A 309 -13.02 0.11 -15.17
C ILE A 309 -14.38 0.14 -15.86
N TYR A 310 -14.92 -1.03 -16.19
CA TYR A 310 -16.25 -1.13 -16.79
C TYR A 310 -17.34 -0.61 -15.83
N CYS A 311 -17.22 -0.87 -14.52
CA CYS A 311 -18.11 -0.31 -13.51
C CYS A 311 -18.15 1.23 -13.57
N GLY A 312 -16.99 1.89 -13.68
CA GLY A 312 -16.94 3.35 -13.84
C GLY A 312 -17.62 3.88 -15.11
N LEU A 313 -17.53 3.14 -16.23
CA LEU A 313 -18.28 3.46 -17.45
C LEU A 313 -19.79 3.31 -17.27
N VAL A 314 -20.23 2.27 -16.57
CA VAL A 314 -21.65 2.06 -16.24
C VAL A 314 -22.18 3.20 -15.37
N ILE A 315 -21.43 3.59 -14.34
CA ILE A 315 -21.77 4.74 -13.48
C ILE A 315 -21.88 6.01 -14.33
N TYR A 316 -20.91 6.27 -15.22
CA TYR A 316 -20.99 7.42 -16.10
C TYR A 316 -22.23 7.37 -17.00
N ALA A 317 -22.46 6.24 -17.67
CA ALA A 317 -23.59 6.09 -18.56
C ALA A 317 -24.94 6.28 -17.83
N LYS A 318 -25.05 5.87 -16.56
CA LYS A 318 -26.24 6.12 -15.73
C LYS A 318 -26.45 7.61 -15.45
N TYR A 319 -25.39 8.34 -15.10
CA TYR A 319 -25.46 9.74 -14.65
C TYR A 319 -25.00 10.76 -15.71
N HIS A 320 -24.93 10.38 -17.00
CA HIS A 320 -24.38 11.24 -18.04
C HIS A 320 -25.13 12.58 -18.22
N ASP A 321 -26.45 12.58 -18.03
CA ASP A 321 -27.34 13.76 -18.14
C ASP A 321 -27.66 14.39 -16.79
N CYS A 322 -27.35 13.72 -15.67
CA CYS A 322 -27.61 14.23 -14.33
C CYS A 322 -26.51 13.80 -13.37
N ASP A 323 -25.45 14.61 -13.32
CA ASP A 323 -24.30 14.36 -12.45
C ASP A 323 -24.60 14.67 -10.97
N PRO A 324 -24.59 13.66 -10.08
CA PRO A 324 -24.87 13.83 -8.66
C PRO A 324 -23.76 14.56 -7.87
N VAL A 325 -22.55 14.70 -8.42
CA VAL A 325 -21.44 15.43 -7.79
C VAL A 325 -21.67 16.93 -7.93
N HIS A 326 -21.95 17.40 -9.14
CA HIS A 326 -22.18 18.83 -9.38
C HIS A 326 -23.49 19.33 -8.80
N THR A 327 -24.52 18.48 -8.73
CA THR A 327 -25.76 18.84 -8.03
C THR A 327 -25.65 18.86 -6.50
N GLN A 328 -24.47 18.52 -5.94
CA GLN A 328 -24.18 18.47 -4.51
C GLN A 328 -24.97 17.41 -3.72
N VAL A 329 -25.59 16.44 -4.41
CA VAL A 329 -26.13 15.22 -3.75
C VAL A 329 -24.99 14.45 -3.10
N ILE A 330 -23.83 14.43 -3.78
CA ILE A 330 -22.60 13.82 -3.32
C ILE A 330 -21.52 14.91 -3.21
N ARG A 331 -20.73 14.90 -2.14
CA ARG A 331 -19.69 15.92 -1.91
C ARG A 331 -18.35 15.56 -2.54
N LYS A 332 -18.02 14.27 -2.54
CA LYS A 332 -16.74 13.75 -3.05
C LYS A 332 -17.01 12.73 -4.13
N VAL A 333 -16.29 12.83 -5.25
CA VAL A 333 -16.40 11.88 -6.37
C VAL A 333 -16.23 10.43 -5.91
N ASP A 334 -15.37 10.16 -4.93
CA ASP A 334 -15.13 8.80 -4.40
C ASP A 334 -16.38 8.14 -3.76
N GLN A 335 -17.45 8.91 -3.49
CA GLN A 335 -18.74 8.41 -2.99
C GLN A 335 -19.71 7.96 -4.12
N ILE A 336 -19.34 8.14 -5.40
CA ILE A 336 -20.21 7.87 -6.55
C ILE A 336 -20.63 6.39 -6.63
N LEU A 337 -19.71 5.46 -6.37
CA LEU A 337 -20.00 4.04 -6.43
C LEU A 337 -20.96 3.62 -5.28
N PRO A 338 -20.71 3.95 -4.00
CA PRO A 338 -21.67 3.71 -2.92
C PRO A 338 -23.05 4.32 -3.19
N PHE A 339 -23.10 5.52 -3.78
CA PHE A 339 -24.35 6.14 -4.20
C PHE A 339 -25.08 5.32 -5.27
N THR A 340 -24.35 4.88 -6.31
CA THR A 340 -24.90 4.05 -7.39
C THR A 340 -25.49 2.74 -6.86
N VAL A 341 -24.86 2.14 -5.83
CA VAL A 341 -25.37 0.93 -5.18
C VAL A 341 -26.74 1.19 -4.57
N MET A 342 -26.95 2.33 -3.90
CA MET A 342 -28.25 2.67 -3.31
C MET A 342 -29.32 2.99 -4.35
N ASP A 343 -28.92 3.60 -5.47
CA ASP A 343 -29.82 3.99 -6.56
C ASP A 343 -30.29 2.77 -7.38
N VAL A 344 -29.36 1.93 -7.80
CA VAL A 344 -29.63 0.83 -8.75
C VAL A 344 -30.04 -0.46 -8.04
N ALA A 345 -29.54 -0.72 -6.83
CA ALA A 345 -29.85 -1.97 -6.14
C ALA A 345 -31.22 -1.91 -5.43
N ASN A 346 -32.22 -2.51 -6.08
CA ASN A 346 -33.51 -2.80 -5.46
C ASN A 346 -33.57 -4.16 -4.76
N ILE A 347 -32.43 -4.83 -4.59
CA ILE A 347 -32.34 -6.13 -3.92
C ILE A 347 -32.11 -5.89 -2.41
N PRO A 348 -33.06 -6.27 -1.53
CA PRO A 348 -32.87 -6.15 -0.08
C PRO A 348 -31.63 -6.92 0.38
N GLY A 349 -30.78 -6.31 1.20
CA GLY A 349 -29.57 -6.93 1.73
C GLY A 349 -28.31 -6.72 0.89
N PHE A 350 -28.44 -6.35 -0.40
CA PHE A 350 -27.29 -6.14 -1.27
C PHE A 350 -26.45 -4.91 -0.87
N PRO A 351 -27.04 -3.73 -0.56
CA PRO A 351 -26.27 -2.62 0.00
C PRO A 351 -25.43 -3.02 1.22
N GLY A 352 -26.01 -3.82 2.13
CA GLY A 352 -25.29 -4.37 3.28
C GLY A 352 -24.10 -5.25 2.89
N LEU A 353 -24.29 -6.14 1.90
CA LEU A 353 -23.22 -6.99 1.36
C LEU A 353 -22.11 -6.16 0.69
N PHE A 354 -22.48 -5.15 -0.11
CA PHE A 354 -21.53 -4.26 -0.78
C PHE A 354 -20.66 -3.52 0.23
N ILE A 355 -21.29 -2.87 1.22
CA ILE A 355 -20.59 -2.15 2.28
C ILE A 355 -19.69 -3.08 3.08
N ALA A 356 -20.16 -4.29 3.39
CA ALA A 356 -19.32 -5.31 4.01
C ALA A 356 -18.10 -5.67 3.13
N GLY A 357 -18.27 -5.71 1.80
CA GLY A 357 -17.19 -5.90 0.82
C GLY A 357 -16.17 -4.77 0.81
N VAL A 358 -16.61 -3.50 0.90
CA VAL A 358 -15.70 -2.34 1.00
C VAL A 358 -14.88 -2.40 2.31
N PHE A 359 -15.53 -2.72 3.43
CA PHE A 359 -14.85 -2.90 4.71
C PHE A 359 -13.87 -4.07 4.66
N SER A 360 -14.29 -5.18 4.07
CA SER A 360 -13.48 -6.37 3.83
C SER A 360 -12.18 -6.04 3.08
N ALA A 361 -12.26 -5.26 2.00
CA ALA A 361 -11.11 -4.78 1.24
C ALA A 361 -10.12 -3.98 2.09
N ALA A 362 -10.64 -3.07 2.90
CA ALA A 362 -9.86 -2.19 3.75
C ALA A 362 -9.24 -2.91 4.94
N LEU A 363 -10.01 -3.75 5.62
CA LEU A 363 -9.59 -4.57 6.76
C LEU A 363 -8.47 -5.54 6.36
N SER A 364 -8.58 -6.16 5.18
CA SER A 364 -7.51 -6.98 4.61
C SER A 364 -6.21 -6.18 4.48
N SER A 365 -6.27 -5.02 3.81
CA SER A 365 -5.09 -4.18 3.56
C SER A 365 -4.49 -3.59 4.85
N MET A 366 -5.34 -3.18 5.80
CA MET A 366 -4.92 -2.62 7.09
C MET A 366 -4.23 -3.68 7.95
N SER A 367 -4.85 -4.85 8.14
CA SER A 367 -4.32 -5.92 8.97
C SER A 367 -2.98 -6.44 8.44
N THR A 368 -2.86 -6.56 7.11
CA THR A 368 -1.62 -6.84 6.39
C THR A 368 -0.50 -5.89 6.76
N ASN A 369 -0.76 -4.60 6.60
CA ASN A 369 0.22 -3.54 6.75
C ASN A 369 0.68 -3.45 8.21
N LEU A 370 -0.26 -3.51 9.16
CA LEU A 370 0.06 -3.47 10.58
C LEU A 370 0.85 -4.70 11.04
N ASN A 371 0.51 -5.90 10.54
CA ASN A 371 1.26 -7.12 10.85
C ASN A 371 2.71 -7.03 10.33
N ALA A 372 2.89 -6.65 9.07
CA ALA A 372 4.22 -6.46 8.48
C ALA A 372 5.02 -5.35 9.16
N LEU A 373 4.38 -4.22 9.49
CA LEU A 373 4.98 -3.10 10.23
C LEU A 373 5.47 -3.55 11.61
N SER A 374 4.67 -4.33 12.34
CA SER A 374 5.07 -4.86 13.65
C SER A 374 6.30 -5.75 13.58
N GLY A 375 6.39 -6.58 12.53
CA GLY A 375 7.56 -7.42 12.25
C GLY A 375 8.81 -6.60 11.94
N VAL A 376 8.68 -5.57 11.10
CA VAL A 376 9.79 -4.65 10.76
C VAL A 376 10.26 -3.90 11.99
N ILE A 377 9.36 -3.31 12.77
CA ILE A 377 9.72 -2.59 14.01
C ILE A 377 10.43 -3.54 14.99
N LEU A 378 9.92 -4.76 15.17
CA LEU A 378 10.55 -5.74 16.05
C LEU A 378 11.97 -6.13 15.59
N GLN A 379 12.12 -6.50 14.31
CA GLN A 379 13.36 -7.08 13.79
C GLN A 379 14.44 -6.03 13.51
N ASP A 380 14.05 -4.85 13.04
CA ASP A 380 14.98 -3.83 12.55
C ASP A 380 15.28 -2.73 13.57
N PHE A 381 14.40 -2.51 14.56
CA PHE A 381 14.58 -1.45 15.56
C PHE A 381 14.74 -2.02 16.97
N ILE A 382 13.85 -2.91 17.40
CA ILE A 382 13.84 -3.39 18.79
C ILE A 382 14.94 -4.43 19.05
N LYS A 383 14.96 -5.54 18.30
CA LYS A 383 15.95 -6.62 18.50
C LYS A 383 17.40 -6.15 18.41
N PRO A 384 17.80 -5.27 17.47
CA PRO A 384 19.17 -4.75 17.43
C PRO A 384 19.54 -3.95 18.68
N CYS A 385 18.58 -3.29 19.33
CA CYS A 385 18.82 -2.50 20.54
C CYS A 385 19.00 -3.34 21.83
N LEU A 386 18.62 -4.63 21.83
CA LEU A 386 18.61 -5.47 23.03
C LEU A 386 19.99 -6.01 23.48
N ARG A 387 21.11 -5.50 22.93
CA ARG A 387 22.51 -5.75 23.38
C ARG A 387 22.83 -7.22 23.69
N GLY A 388 22.37 -8.15 22.86
CA GLY A 388 22.68 -9.58 23.02
C GLY A 388 21.85 -10.32 24.07
N ARG A 389 20.83 -9.70 24.68
CA ARG A 389 19.80 -10.43 25.44
C ARG A 389 18.87 -11.11 24.44
N GLN A 390 18.81 -12.45 24.48
CA GLN A 390 17.81 -13.19 23.73
C GLN A 390 16.43 -12.85 24.27
N MET A 391 15.59 -12.26 23.41
CA MET A 391 14.20 -12.02 23.73
C MET A 391 13.45 -13.34 23.62
N SER A 392 12.71 -13.71 24.65
CA SER A 392 11.82 -14.87 24.58
C SER A 392 10.81 -14.67 23.45
N GLU A 393 10.53 -15.73 22.69
CA GLU A 393 9.53 -15.74 21.61
C GLU A 393 8.16 -15.21 22.06
N LYS A 394 7.76 -15.48 23.30
CA LYS A 394 6.51 -14.96 23.88
C LYS A 394 6.55 -13.44 24.06
N THR A 395 7.70 -12.92 24.50
CA THR A 395 7.91 -11.46 24.64
C THR A 395 7.95 -10.80 23.27
N ALA A 396 8.61 -11.41 22.29
CA ALA A 396 8.64 -10.95 20.91
C ALA A 396 7.23 -10.83 20.31
N SER A 397 6.41 -11.88 20.45
CA SER A 397 5.02 -11.90 20.01
C SER A 397 4.20 -10.80 20.70
N ASN A 398 4.25 -10.69 22.03
CA ASN A 398 3.51 -9.66 22.76
C ASN A 398 3.93 -8.23 22.37
N THR A 399 5.22 -7.99 22.13
CA THR A 399 5.71 -6.69 21.65
C THR A 399 5.14 -6.35 20.28
N MET A 400 5.08 -7.31 19.34
CA MET A 400 4.43 -7.09 18.03
C MET A 400 2.96 -6.72 18.17
N LYS A 401 2.23 -7.39 19.06
CA LYS A 401 0.81 -7.07 19.34
C LYS A 401 0.64 -5.64 19.84
N MET A 402 1.50 -5.20 20.75
CA MET A 402 1.49 -3.81 21.23
C MET A 402 1.81 -2.81 20.12
N ILE A 403 2.77 -3.13 19.23
CA ILE A 403 3.08 -2.28 18.07
C ILE A 403 1.87 -2.15 17.14
N VAL A 404 1.15 -3.24 16.87
CA VAL A 404 -0.08 -3.23 16.05
C VAL A 404 -1.12 -2.29 16.67
N VAL A 405 -1.33 -2.34 17.99
CA VAL A 405 -2.26 -1.46 18.70
C VAL A 405 -1.84 0.00 18.57
N ILE A 406 -0.58 0.33 18.90
CA ILE A 406 -0.08 1.71 18.85
C ILE A 406 -0.14 2.29 17.42
N ALA A 407 0.37 1.54 16.44
CA ALA A 407 0.36 1.97 15.04
C ALA A 407 -1.07 2.08 14.50
N GLY A 408 -1.95 1.16 14.87
CA GLY A 408 -3.36 1.18 14.49
C GLY A 408 -4.08 2.43 15.03
N THR A 409 -3.91 2.75 16.32
CA THR A 409 -4.48 3.96 16.94
C THR A 409 -3.94 5.24 16.29
N PHE A 410 -2.64 5.29 16.00
CA PHE A 410 -2.07 6.41 15.24
C PHE A 410 -2.71 6.55 13.85
N CYS A 411 -2.89 5.43 13.13
CA CYS A 411 -3.51 5.45 11.81
C CYS A 411 -4.98 5.91 11.87
N THR A 412 -5.73 5.53 12.90
CA THR A 412 -7.10 6.02 13.13
C THR A 412 -7.14 7.53 13.29
N ALA A 413 -6.22 8.12 14.07
CA ALA A 413 -6.16 9.57 14.25
C ALA A 413 -5.85 10.30 12.93
N MET A 414 -4.99 9.72 12.08
CA MET A 414 -4.64 10.31 10.78
C MET A 414 -5.77 10.27 9.74
N VAL A 415 -6.85 9.49 9.96
CA VAL A 415 -8.03 9.48 9.07
C VAL A 415 -8.68 10.87 8.98
N PHE A 416 -8.69 11.63 10.08
CA PHE A 416 -9.28 12.97 10.10
C PHE A 416 -8.47 13.99 9.31
N VAL A 417 -7.16 13.76 9.16
CA VAL A 417 -6.31 14.55 8.27
C VAL A 417 -6.62 14.18 6.82
N VAL A 418 -6.73 12.88 6.52
CA VAL A 418 -7.07 12.37 5.18
C VAL A 418 -8.40 12.92 4.68
N ASP A 419 -9.41 13.05 5.54
CA ASP A 419 -10.71 13.58 5.15
C ASP A 419 -10.66 15.04 4.64
N GLN A 420 -9.62 15.79 4.98
CA GLN A 420 -9.43 17.16 4.50
C GLN A 420 -8.64 17.23 3.17
N LEU A 421 -8.27 16.08 2.60
CA LEU A 421 -7.45 16.00 1.39
C LEU A 421 -8.29 15.62 0.16
N GLY A 422 -7.70 15.78 -1.03
CA GLY A 422 -8.36 15.56 -2.33
C GLY A 422 -8.64 14.09 -2.67
N ALA A 423 -8.83 13.80 -3.97
CA ALA A 423 -9.22 12.47 -4.47
C ALA A 423 -8.32 11.34 -3.96
N ILE A 424 -8.94 10.25 -3.49
CA ILE A 424 -8.25 9.17 -2.76
C ILE A 424 -7.16 8.50 -3.62
N ILE A 425 -7.44 8.21 -4.89
CA ILE A 425 -6.46 7.58 -5.80
C ILE A 425 -5.23 8.47 -5.95
N GLN A 426 -5.39 9.73 -6.35
CA GLN A 426 -4.26 10.62 -6.58
C GLN A 426 -3.42 10.82 -5.31
N LEU A 427 -4.07 11.02 -4.16
CA LEU A 427 -3.39 11.17 -2.88
C LEU A 427 -2.61 9.92 -2.49
N SER A 428 -3.23 8.74 -2.62
CA SER A 428 -2.60 7.47 -2.26
C SER A 428 -1.37 7.15 -3.10
N ARG A 429 -1.43 7.41 -4.41
CA ARG A 429 -0.32 7.21 -5.33
C ARG A 429 0.80 8.23 -5.08
N THR A 430 0.46 9.48 -4.75
CA THR A 430 1.44 10.51 -4.40
C THR A 430 2.20 10.14 -3.12
N VAL A 431 1.49 9.80 -2.04
CA VAL A 431 2.12 9.43 -0.75
C VAL A 431 3.02 8.20 -0.91
N SER A 432 2.54 7.17 -1.62
CA SER A 432 3.33 5.96 -1.87
C SER A 432 4.54 6.23 -2.75
N GLY A 433 4.42 7.09 -3.76
CA GLY A 433 5.47 7.37 -4.74
C GLY A 433 6.72 8.00 -4.14
N VAL A 434 6.58 8.81 -3.09
CA VAL A 434 7.71 9.51 -2.42
C VAL A 434 8.77 8.52 -1.93
N THR A 435 8.35 7.43 -1.29
CA THR A 435 9.27 6.44 -0.71
C THR A 435 9.51 5.25 -1.63
N ALA A 436 8.52 4.88 -2.46
CA ALA A 436 8.58 3.71 -3.32
C ALA A 436 9.76 3.74 -4.30
N GLY A 437 10.07 4.90 -4.89
CA GLY A 437 11.16 5.04 -5.85
C GLY A 437 12.52 4.75 -5.22
N ALA A 438 12.79 5.32 -4.04
CA ALA A 438 14.03 5.09 -3.28
C ALA A 438 14.16 3.62 -2.87
N MET A 439 13.08 3.03 -2.33
CA MET A 439 13.07 1.62 -1.90
C MET A 439 13.35 0.67 -3.07
N LEU A 440 12.61 0.84 -4.17
CA LEU A 440 12.78 0.02 -5.36
C LEU A 440 14.20 0.14 -5.94
N GLY A 441 14.72 1.37 -6.04
CA GLY A 441 16.07 1.62 -6.55
C GLY A 441 17.14 0.88 -5.75
N ILE A 442 17.05 0.93 -4.41
CA ILE A 442 18.03 0.27 -3.53
C ILE A 442 17.99 -1.26 -3.66
N PHE A 443 16.81 -1.87 -3.75
CA PHE A 443 16.71 -3.32 -3.99
C PHE A 443 17.18 -3.71 -5.39
N VAL A 444 16.81 -2.95 -6.43
CA VAL A 444 17.24 -3.21 -7.82
C VAL A 444 18.76 -3.13 -7.93
N LEU A 445 19.39 -2.05 -7.44
CA LEU A 445 20.85 -1.94 -7.44
C LEU A 445 21.51 -3.00 -6.59
N GLY A 446 20.92 -3.35 -5.44
CA GLY A 446 21.43 -4.41 -4.56
C GLY A 446 21.52 -5.76 -5.27
N MET A 447 20.45 -6.16 -5.96
CA MET A 447 20.33 -7.48 -6.58
C MET A 447 20.94 -7.58 -7.98
N MET A 448 21.01 -6.47 -8.72
CA MET A 448 21.43 -6.44 -10.13
C MET A 448 22.80 -5.82 -10.35
N VAL A 449 23.27 -4.95 -9.45
CA VAL A 449 24.46 -4.13 -9.66
C VAL A 449 25.46 -4.36 -8.52
N PRO A 450 26.30 -5.41 -8.60
CA PRO A 450 27.15 -5.87 -7.49
C PRO A 450 28.24 -4.85 -7.09
N TRP A 451 28.64 -3.98 -8.01
CA TRP A 451 29.69 -2.99 -7.76
C TRP A 451 29.19 -1.74 -7.01
N ILE A 452 27.88 -1.55 -6.85
CA ILE A 452 27.33 -0.47 -6.02
C ILE A 452 27.70 -0.69 -4.56
N ASN A 453 28.23 0.36 -3.93
CA ASN A 453 28.66 0.33 -2.54
C ASN A 453 27.59 0.91 -1.59
N ALA A 454 27.77 0.73 -0.27
CA ALA A 454 26.80 1.15 0.72
C ALA A 454 26.61 2.69 0.79
N ARG A 455 27.68 3.47 0.58
CA ARG A 455 27.63 4.93 0.60
C ARG A 455 26.80 5.48 -0.57
N GLY A 456 26.99 4.91 -1.75
CA GLY A 456 26.19 5.22 -2.95
C GLY A 456 24.72 4.92 -2.72
N ALA A 457 24.39 3.71 -2.25
CA ALA A 457 23.01 3.33 -1.95
C ALA A 457 22.36 4.28 -0.92
N LEU A 458 23.06 4.60 0.17
CA LEU A 458 22.55 5.49 1.23
C LEU A 458 22.28 6.91 0.73
N ILE A 459 23.27 7.54 0.09
CA ILE A 459 23.16 8.92 -0.39
C ILE A 459 22.13 9.02 -1.52
N GLY A 460 22.13 8.05 -2.45
CA GLY A 460 21.13 7.96 -3.50
C GLY A 460 19.71 7.85 -2.97
N GLY A 461 19.49 7.03 -1.94
CA GLY A 461 18.18 6.91 -1.27
C GLY A 461 17.73 8.20 -0.60
N ILE A 462 18.64 8.91 0.09
CA ILE A 462 18.33 10.19 0.75
C ILE A 462 18.01 11.27 -0.30
N CYS A 463 18.83 11.42 -1.34
CA CYS A 463 18.57 12.39 -2.41
C CYS A 463 17.26 12.09 -3.14
N SER A 464 16.96 10.82 -3.41
CA SER A 464 15.69 10.38 -3.99
C SER A 464 14.50 10.83 -3.15
N LEU A 465 14.54 10.62 -1.83
CA LEU A 465 13.50 11.07 -0.91
C LEU A 465 13.32 12.59 -0.94
N PHE A 466 14.42 13.35 -0.93
CA PHE A 466 14.35 14.81 -0.98
C PHE A 466 13.72 15.31 -2.28
N VAL A 467 14.16 14.79 -3.42
CA VAL A 467 13.63 15.21 -4.73
C VAL A 467 12.17 14.82 -4.87
N ALA A 468 11.82 13.55 -4.64
CA ALA A 468 10.44 13.10 -4.74
C ALA A 468 9.53 13.81 -3.72
N GLY A 469 9.99 13.98 -2.47
CA GLY A 469 9.27 14.71 -1.44
C GLY A 469 9.02 16.17 -1.80
N TRP A 470 10.03 16.86 -2.37
CA TRP A 470 9.88 18.23 -2.86
C TRP A 470 8.82 18.36 -3.95
N VAL A 471 8.85 17.46 -4.95
CA VAL A 471 7.86 17.44 -6.03
C VAL A 471 6.46 17.16 -5.49
N ALA A 472 6.32 16.16 -4.60
CA ALA A 472 5.04 15.77 -4.02
C ALA A 472 4.43 16.88 -3.15
N VAL A 473 5.22 17.51 -2.27
CA VAL A 473 4.73 18.60 -1.43
C VAL A 473 4.38 19.83 -2.28
N GLY A 474 5.19 20.14 -3.29
CA GLY A 474 4.90 21.23 -4.21
C GLY A 474 3.61 21.02 -5.01
N SER A 475 3.37 19.81 -5.52
CA SER A 475 2.14 19.47 -6.24
C SER A 475 0.91 19.51 -5.34
N GLN A 476 0.99 18.96 -4.13
CA GLN A 476 -0.13 18.98 -3.18
C GLN A 476 -0.45 20.39 -2.71
N ARG A 477 0.56 21.25 -2.46
CA ARG A 477 0.33 22.67 -2.16
C ARG A 477 -0.30 23.42 -3.32
N ALA A 478 0.14 23.15 -4.55
CA ALA A 478 -0.43 23.77 -5.73
C ALA A 478 -1.91 23.40 -5.94
N ILE A 479 -2.26 22.14 -5.68
CA ILE A 479 -3.64 21.64 -5.74
C ILE A 479 -4.48 22.28 -4.62
N ALA A 480 -4.00 22.26 -3.38
CA ALA A 480 -4.72 22.83 -2.24
C ALA A 480 -4.91 24.35 -2.36
N GLY A 481 -3.94 25.06 -2.96
CA GLY A 481 -4.02 26.49 -3.24
C GLY A 481 -4.82 26.85 -4.49
N GLY A 482 -5.34 25.86 -5.24
CA GLY A 482 -6.14 26.08 -6.46
C GLY A 482 -5.34 26.47 -7.72
N SER A 483 -4.02 26.65 -7.61
CA SER A 483 -3.11 26.96 -8.74
C SER A 483 -2.83 25.79 -9.68
N LEU A 484 -3.24 24.57 -9.30
CA LEU A 484 -3.19 23.37 -10.12
C LEU A 484 -4.55 22.67 -10.08
N ARG A 485 -5.30 22.70 -11.18
CA ARG A 485 -6.54 21.95 -11.37
C ARG A 485 -6.45 21.15 -12.66
N PHE A 486 -6.75 19.87 -12.56
CA PHE A 486 -6.77 18.98 -13.71
C PHE A 486 -8.12 19.05 -14.40
N GLN A 487 -8.12 19.09 -15.73
CA GLN A 487 -9.34 19.09 -16.52
C GLN A 487 -10.09 17.77 -16.33
N THR A 488 -11.36 17.86 -15.96
CA THR A 488 -12.30 16.74 -15.92
C THR A 488 -13.00 16.60 -17.27
N LYS A 489 -13.49 15.40 -17.61
CA LYS A 489 -14.29 15.21 -18.84
C LYS A 489 -15.67 15.88 -18.65
N PRO A 490 -16.29 16.42 -19.71
CA PRO A 490 -17.53 17.20 -19.58
C PRO A 490 -18.65 16.38 -18.95
N MET A 491 -19.40 17.00 -18.06
CA MET A 491 -20.56 16.45 -17.36
C MET A 491 -21.77 17.39 -17.55
N SER A 492 -22.98 16.83 -17.57
CA SER A 492 -24.23 17.58 -17.72
C SER A 492 -25.11 17.41 -16.48
N VAL A 493 -25.89 18.46 -16.20
CA VAL A 493 -26.96 18.48 -15.18
C VAL A 493 -28.32 18.75 -15.81
N ASP A 494 -28.43 18.71 -17.14
CA ASP A 494 -29.63 19.08 -17.92
C ASP A 494 -30.82 18.15 -17.67
N GLY A 495 -30.54 16.88 -17.41
CA GLY A 495 -31.54 15.84 -17.13
C GLY A 495 -31.97 15.75 -15.66
N CYS A 496 -31.48 16.63 -14.79
CA CYS A 496 -31.83 16.60 -13.37
C CYS A 496 -33.22 17.21 -13.11
N SER A 497 -34.10 16.43 -12.49
CA SER A 497 -35.50 16.82 -12.21
C SER A 497 -35.70 17.54 -10.87
N TYR A 498 -34.63 17.68 -10.07
CA TYR A 498 -34.66 18.28 -8.73
C TYR A 498 -33.88 19.60 -8.67
N ALA A 499 -34.16 20.46 -7.68
CA ALA A 499 -33.57 21.80 -7.59
C ALA A 499 -32.21 21.79 -6.87
N PHE A 500 -31.17 22.39 -7.46
CA PHE A 500 -29.82 22.47 -6.89
C PHE A 500 -29.16 23.84 -7.18
N PRO A 501 -28.24 24.32 -6.31
CA PRO A 501 -27.52 25.58 -6.51
C PRO A 501 -26.31 25.45 -7.46
N PRO A 502 -25.79 26.56 -8.04
CA PRO A 502 -26.27 27.22 -9.26
C PRO A 502 -25.87 26.52 -10.58
N SER A 503 -26.89 26.02 -11.31
CA SER A 503 -27.35 26.40 -12.66
C SER A 503 -26.36 26.78 -13.80
N ASN A 504 -25.26 26.06 -14.01
CA ASN A 504 -24.69 25.94 -15.36
C ASN A 504 -24.98 24.52 -15.90
N SER A 505 -25.64 24.44 -17.04
CA SER A 505 -26.14 23.21 -17.70
C SER A 505 -25.03 22.25 -18.10
N THR A 506 -23.91 22.79 -18.59
CA THR A 506 -22.70 22.03 -18.92
C THR A 506 -21.52 22.60 -18.15
N ILE A 507 -20.88 21.75 -17.35
CA ILE A 507 -19.75 22.15 -16.51
C ILE A 507 -18.49 21.62 -17.16
N ASN A 508 -17.76 22.52 -17.82
CA ASN A 508 -16.45 22.24 -18.38
C ASN A 508 -15.41 22.90 -17.47
N GLU A 509 -14.84 22.11 -16.54
CA GLU A 509 -13.77 22.61 -15.69
C GLU A 509 -12.51 22.81 -16.52
N GLN A 510 -12.09 24.06 -16.67
CA GLN A 510 -10.84 24.39 -17.34
C GLN A 510 -9.64 23.99 -16.47
N ALA A 511 -8.61 23.43 -17.09
CA ALA A 511 -7.33 23.20 -16.43
C ALA A 511 -6.73 24.54 -15.96
N ILE A 512 -6.27 24.58 -14.71
CA ILE A 512 -5.46 25.69 -14.19
C ILE A 512 -4.06 25.15 -13.97
N GLU A 513 -3.07 25.72 -14.65
CA GLU A 513 -1.68 25.22 -14.68
C GLU A 513 -0.64 26.30 -14.32
N GLU A 514 -0.97 27.17 -13.37
CA GLU A 514 -0.12 28.29 -12.94
C GLU A 514 1.05 27.85 -12.05
N ALA A 515 1.00 26.63 -11.52
CA ALA A 515 2.04 26.07 -10.69
C ALA A 515 3.37 25.86 -11.44
N PHE A 516 4.47 25.93 -10.70
CA PHE A 516 5.81 25.64 -11.24
C PHE A 516 5.84 24.28 -11.94
N TRP A 517 6.45 24.21 -13.13
CA TRP A 517 6.28 23.08 -14.04
C TRP A 517 6.61 21.71 -13.44
N VAL A 518 7.58 21.63 -12.53
CA VAL A 518 7.96 20.39 -11.85
C VAL A 518 6.81 19.86 -10.99
N PHE A 519 6.01 20.74 -10.38
CA PHE A 519 4.88 20.37 -9.54
C PHE A 519 3.65 19.93 -10.35
N ARG A 520 3.65 20.18 -11.67
CA ARG A 520 2.61 19.72 -12.61
C ARG A 520 2.88 18.34 -13.17
N ILE A 521 4.07 17.77 -12.96
CA ILE A 521 4.40 16.42 -13.43
C ILE A 521 3.35 15.44 -12.89
N SER A 522 2.91 14.51 -13.75
CA SER A 522 1.98 13.46 -13.36
C SER A 522 2.44 12.75 -12.09
N TYR A 523 1.52 12.63 -11.13
CA TYR A 523 1.79 11.98 -9.85
C TYR A 523 2.23 10.51 -10.01
N LEU A 524 1.91 9.86 -11.14
CA LEU A 524 2.36 8.50 -11.46
C LEU A 524 3.87 8.41 -11.74
N TYR A 525 4.49 9.51 -12.18
CA TYR A 525 5.93 9.60 -12.42
C TYR A 525 6.74 9.92 -11.18
N LEU A 526 6.10 10.17 -10.03
CA LEU A 526 6.80 10.43 -8.79
C LEU A 526 7.73 9.26 -8.39
N THR A 527 7.25 8.02 -8.56
CA THR A 527 8.07 6.82 -8.31
C THR A 527 9.23 6.73 -9.30
N VAL A 528 9.00 7.10 -10.56
CA VAL A 528 10.03 7.09 -11.62
C VAL A 528 11.11 8.13 -11.33
N ILE A 529 10.73 9.34 -10.94
CA ILE A 529 11.64 10.40 -10.50
C ILE A 529 12.46 9.92 -9.30
N GLY A 530 11.80 9.33 -8.30
CA GLY A 530 12.49 8.78 -7.13
C GLY A 530 13.48 7.69 -7.52
N PHE A 531 13.07 6.71 -8.34
CA PHE A 531 13.91 5.61 -8.80
C PHE A 531 15.11 6.10 -9.62
N THR A 532 14.88 6.95 -10.61
CA THR A 532 15.93 7.48 -11.48
C THR A 532 16.93 8.33 -10.70
N THR A 533 16.46 9.22 -9.81
CA THR A 533 17.32 9.99 -8.91
C THR A 533 18.16 9.07 -8.03
N MET A 534 17.55 8.03 -7.45
CA MET A 534 18.25 7.05 -6.64
C MET A 534 19.38 6.39 -7.43
N VAL A 535 19.08 5.87 -8.62
CA VAL A 535 20.06 5.17 -9.47
C VAL A 535 21.19 6.09 -9.89
N LEU A 536 20.88 7.28 -10.41
CA LEU A 536 21.89 8.22 -10.89
C LEU A 536 22.84 8.67 -9.78
N ILE A 537 22.30 9.08 -8.63
CA ILE A 537 23.12 9.55 -7.50
C ILE A 537 23.90 8.39 -6.89
N ALA A 538 23.31 7.21 -6.72
CA ALA A 538 24.02 6.07 -6.16
C ALA A 538 25.18 5.60 -7.04
N THR A 539 24.98 5.58 -8.36
CA THR A 539 26.04 5.31 -9.33
C THR A 539 27.15 6.36 -9.24
N LEU A 540 26.82 7.66 -9.31
CA LEU A 540 27.80 8.75 -9.24
C LEU A 540 28.63 8.69 -7.94
N VAL A 541 27.96 8.57 -6.80
CA VAL A 541 28.63 8.49 -5.49
C VAL A 541 29.49 7.24 -5.38
N THR A 542 29.05 6.10 -5.92
CA THR A 542 29.87 4.88 -5.93
C THR A 542 31.14 5.07 -6.76
N LEU A 543 31.04 5.71 -7.94
CA LEU A 543 32.19 6.00 -8.78
C LEU A 543 33.21 6.91 -8.06
N ILE A 544 32.73 7.88 -7.27
CA ILE A 544 33.58 8.78 -6.49
C ILE A 544 34.20 8.10 -5.27
N THR A 545 33.43 7.27 -4.57
CA THR A 545 33.84 6.66 -3.28
C THR A 545 34.55 5.31 -3.42
N GLY A 546 34.66 4.80 -4.65
CA GLY A 546 35.28 3.52 -4.99
C GLY A 546 34.24 2.39 -5.11
N PRO A 547 34.13 1.70 -6.26
CA PRO A 547 33.19 0.60 -6.43
C PRO A 547 33.56 -0.62 -5.58
N ASN A 548 32.55 -1.39 -5.17
CA ASN A 548 32.77 -2.69 -4.54
C ASN A 548 33.32 -3.69 -5.56
N ASP A 549 34.23 -4.57 -5.15
CA ASP A 549 34.66 -5.70 -5.99
C ASP A 549 33.51 -6.72 -6.10
N PRO A 550 32.95 -6.96 -7.31
CA PRO A 550 31.87 -7.93 -7.51
C PRO A 550 32.22 -9.35 -7.05
N ARG A 551 33.50 -9.73 -7.02
CA ARG A 551 33.97 -11.06 -6.60
C ARG A 551 33.77 -11.34 -5.11
N LYS A 552 33.64 -10.28 -4.30
CA LYS A 552 33.45 -10.36 -2.85
C LYS A 552 31.97 -10.38 -2.44
N VAL A 553 31.06 -10.14 -3.39
CA VAL A 553 29.62 -10.13 -3.12
C VAL A 553 29.09 -11.55 -3.27
N HIS A 554 28.51 -12.08 -2.20
CA HIS A 554 27.99 -13.44 -2.19
C HIS A 554 26.88 -13.61 -3.24
N ARG A 555 26.99 -14.64 -4.10
CA ARG A 555 26.14 -14.79 -5.30
C ARG A 555 24.65 -14.89 -5.02
N ASP A 556 24.28 -15.46 -3.89
CA ASP A 556 22.87 -15.62 -3.46
C ASP A 556 22.18 -14.31 -3.05
N LEU A 557 22.94 -13.24 -2.82
CA LEU A 557 22.40 -11.89 -2.64
C LEU A 557 22.07 -11.22 -3.98
N LEU A 558 22.50 -11.82 -5.08
CA LEU A 558 22.29 -11.33 -6.44
C LEU A 558 21.27 -12.22 -7.14
N SER A 559 20.49 -11.62 -8.02
CA SER A 559 19.50 -12.42 -8.72
C SER A 559 20.13 -13.32 -9.79
N PRO A 560 19.56 -14.51 -10.05
CA PRO A 560 20.14 -15.49 -10.95
C PRO A 560 20.42 -14.96 -12.36
N LEU A 561 19.69 -13.93 -12.79
CA LEU A 561 19.87 -13.31 -14.11
C LEU A 561 21.25 -12.67 -14.31
N VAL A 562 21.88 -12.18 -13.24
CA VAL A 562 23.19 -11.53 -13.34
C VAL A 562 24.35 -12.50 -13.18
N HIS A 563 24.12 -13.73 -12.72
CA HIS A 563 25.18 -14.70 -12.41
C HIS A 563 26.07 -15.02 -13.61
N ARG A 564 25.53 -15.00 -14.84
CA ARG A 564 26.29 -15.21 -16.08
C ARG A 564 27.29 -14.10 -16.38
N PHE A 565 27.05 -12.89 -15.88
CA PHE A 565 27.89 -11.71 -16.13
C PHE A 565 28.87 -11.44 -14.98
N LEU A 566 28.86 -12.25 -13.93
CA LEU A 566 29.75 -12.08 -12.79
C LEU A 566 31.09 -12.77 -13.01
N PRO A 567 32.20 -12.16 -12.57
CA PRO A 567 33.49 -12.84 -12.51
C PRO A 567 33.44 -14.06 -11.58
N GLU A 568 34.43 -14.95 -11.71
CA GLU A 568 34.57 -16.10 -10.81
C GLU A 568 34.68 -15.64 -9.34
N PRO A 569 33.98 -16.32 -8.41
CA PRO A 569 34.01 -15.94 -7.01
C PRO A 569 35.39 -16.20 -6.41
N ASP A 570 35.74 -15.41 -5.39
CA ASP A 570 36.98 -15.64 -4.65
C ASP A 570 36.90 -16.97 -3.88
N LYS A 571 38.02 -17.71 -3.78
CA LYS A 571 38.06 -19.05 -3.16
C LYS A 571 37.75 -19.06 -1.65
N SER A 572 37.67 -17.87 -1.04
CA SER A 572 37.34 -17.67 0.37
C SER A 572 35.84 -17.45 0.66
N GLU A 573 34.94 -17.73 -0.29
CA GLU A 573 33.49 -17.53 -0.12
C GLU A 573 32.95 -18.45 0.99
N GLN A 574 32.63 -17.88 2.15
CA GLN A 574 32.00 -18.57 3.27
C GLN A 574 30.51 -18.82 3.01
N PRO A 575 29.92 -19.92 3.51
CA PRO A 575 28.49 -20.15 3.38
C PRO A 575 27.66 -19.07 4.11
N ILE A 576 26.60 -18.59 3.45
CA ILE A 576 25.70 -17.52 3.98
C ILE A 576 25.18 -17.79 5.39
N ALA A 577 24.97 -19.06 5.73
CA ALA A 577 24.53 -19.46 7.06
C ALA A 577 25.49 -18.95 8.15
N GLU A 578 26.80 -18.97 7.90
CA GLU A 578 27.80 -18.39 8.79
C GLU A 578 27.78 -16.86 8.74
N THR A 579 27.57 -16.25 7.57
CA THR A 579 27.42 -14.79 7.44
C THR A 579 26.20 -14.24 8.18
N LEU A 580 25.08 -14.97 8.19
CA LEU A 580 23.87 -14.62 8.95
C LEU A 580 24.15 -14.65 10.46
N LEU A 581 24.87 -15.67 10.95
CA LEU A 581 25.27 -15.79 12.35
C LEU A 581 26.29 -14.71 12.78
N VAL A 582 27.23 -14.38 11.89
CA VAL A 582 28.26 -13.34 12.13
C VAL A 582 27.64 -11.94 12.04
N ASN A 583 26.77 -11.65 11.09
CA ASN A 583 26.14 -10.33 10.98
C ASN A 583 25.10 -10.06 12.08
N GLU A 584 24.45 -11.09 12.64
CA GLU A 584 23.68 -10.94 13.89
C GLU A 584 24.54 -10.43 15.06
N THR A 585 25.84 -10.77 15.08
CA THR A 585 26.76 -10.36 16.14
C THR A 585 27.48 -9.04 15.84
N VAL A 586 27.81 -8.74 14.57
CA VAL A 586 28.50 -7.50 14.16
C VAL A 586 27.53 -6.32 13.98
N GLY A 587 26.37 -6.51 13.35
CA GLY A 587 25.34 -5.47 13.22
C GLY A 587 24.78 -5.00 14.58
N ARG A 588 24.84 -5.89 15.59
CA ARG A 588 24.53 -5.61 17.01
C ARG A 588 25.44 -4.55 17.65
N ASN A 589 26.71 -4.47 17.23
CA ASN A 589 27.69 -3.59 17.86
C ASN A 589 27.73 -2.19 17.22
N ASP A 590 27.63 -2.11 15.88
CA ASP A 590 27.82 -0.85 15.13
C ASP A 590 26.57 0.08 15.19
N LEU A 591 25.35 -0.49 15.15
CA LEU A 591 24.12 0.29 15.31
C LEU A 591 24.01 0.87 16.73
N CYS A 592 24.43 0.12 17.75
CA CYS A 592 24.43 0.57 19.14
C CYS A 592 25.44 1.70 19.40
N GLU A 593 26.59 1.71 18.71
CA GLU A 593 27.57 2.79 18.82
C GLU A 593 27.08 4.08 18.16
N ARG A 594 26.40 3.98 17.00
CA ARG A 594 25.85 5.14 16.29
C ARG A 594 24.62 5.72 16.99
N THR A 595 23.67 4.89 17.42
CA THR A 595 22.50 5.35 18.19
C THR A 595 22.93 6.00 19.52
N ARG A 596 23.99 5.48 20.16
CA ARG A 596 24.59 6.11 21.35
C ARG A 596 25.22 7.47 21.04
N ARG A 597 25.86 7.67 19.89
CA ARG A 597 26.38 9.00 19.48
C ARG A 597 25.25 10.02 19.24
N TYR A 598 24.15 9.61 18.60
CA TYR A 598 23.02 10.51 18.35
C TYR A 598 22.20 10.82 19.61
N LEU A 599 22.00 9.87 20.52
CA LEU A 599 21.33 10.10 21.81
C LEU A 599 22.24 10.73 22.88
N SER A 600 23.57 10.70 22.70
CA SER A 600 24.50 11.40 23.61
C SER A 600 24.53 12.93 23.45
N LEU A 601 23.75 13.49 22.52
CA LEU A 601 23.50 14.93 22.40
C LEU A 601 22.43 15.46 23.36
N SER A 602 21.77 14.59 24.14
CA SER A 602 20.96 14.98 25.30
C SER A 602 21.71 14.62 26.60
N LEU A 603 21.93 15.63 27.44
CA LEU A 603 22.81 15.65 28.60
C LEU A 603 22.47 14.64 29.73
N LEU A 604 23.54 14.25 30.44
CA LEU A 604 23.63 13.74 31.83
C LEU A 604 23.17 12.31 32.14
N GLU A 605 24.12 11.35 32.02
CA GLU A 605 24.43 10.38 33.09
C GLU A 605 25.71 9.59 32.75
N LYS A 606 26.87 10.12 33.14
CA LYS A 606 28.19 9.57 32.77
C LYS A 606 28.91 8.76 33.87
N SER A 607 28.29 8.46 35.00
CA SER A 607 29.01 7.88 36.16
C SER A 607 28.83 6.38 36.42
N ARG A 608 27.99 5.64 35.67
CA ARG A 608 27.77 4.18 35.92
C ARG A 608 28.32 3.22 34.86
N LEU A 609 28.97 3.70 33.80
CA LEU A 609 29.28 2.89 32.61
C LEU A 609 30.73 2.39 32.47
N GLN A 610 31.66 2.79 33.34
CA GLN A 610 33.07 2.39 33.23
C GLN A 610 33.40 1.00 33.79
N SER A 611 32.52 0.39 34.59
CA SER A 611 32.76 -0.93 35.20
C SER A 611 32.37 -2.15 34.33
N CYS A 612 31.56 -1.97 33.27
CA CYS A 612 31.13 -3.10 32.41
C CYS A 612 32.12 -3.44 31.27
N CYS A 613 33.03 -2.55 30.88
CA CYS A 613 33.93 -2.79 29.75
C CYS A 613 35.05 -3.82 30.04
N ARG A 614 35.43 -4.05 31.30
CA ARG A 614 36.49 -5.02 31.64
C ARG A 614 36.05 -6.48 31.57
N VAL A 615 34.75 -6.77 31.66
CA VAL A 615 34.26 -8.18 31.74
C VAL A 615 33.99 -8.78 30.36
N SER A 616 33.63 -7.98 29.36
CA SER A 616 33.31 -8.50 28.01
C SER A 616 34.54 -8.82 27.16
N CYS A 617 35.69 -8.17 27.41
CA CYS A 617 36.92 -8.41 26.65
C CYS A 617 37.60 -9.75 27.03
N ILE A 618 37.37 -10.24 28.25
CA ILE A 618 37.99 -11.48 28.75
C ILE A 618 37.28 -12.74 28.23
N LYS A 619 35.98 -12.69 27.94
CA LYS A 619 35.23 -13.87 27.44
C LYS A 619 35.41 -14.17 25.95
N SER A 620 35.84 -13.20 25.14
CA SER A 620 36.10 -13.41 23.70
C SER A 620 37.36 -14.25 23.44
N ARG A 621 38.38 -14.19 24.31
CA ARG A 621 39.63 -14.97 24.14
C ARG A 621 39.50 -16.45 24.48
N THR A 622 38.49 -16.86 25.23
CA THR A 622 38.34 -18.27 25.66
C THR A 622 37.55 -19.14 24.68
N TYR A 623 36.76 -18.54 23.79
CA TYR A 623 35.93 -19.29 22.82
C TYR A 623 36.68 -19.66 21.53
N SER A 624 37.75 -18.93 21.17
CA SER A 624 38.58 -19.21 19.98
C SER A 624 39.60 -20.34 20.18
N ARG A 625 39.57 -21.09 21.29
CA ARG A 625 40.47 -22.23 21.57
C ARG A 625 39.74 -23.59 21.66
N ARG A 626 38.45 -23.66 21.32
CA ARG A 626 37.64 -24.91 21.34
C ARG A 626 36.73 -25.10 20.13
N LEU A 627 37.09 -24.50 19.01
CA LEU A 627 36.75 -24.90 17.66
C LEU A 627 38.08 -25.00 16.90
#